data_AF-A0A7S2T5R5-F1
#
_entry.id   AF-A0A7S2T5R5-F1
#
_cell.length_a   1.000
_cell.length_b   1.000
_cell.length_c   1.000
_cell.angle_alpha   90.00
_cell.angle_beta   90.00
_cell.angle_gamma   90.00
#
_symmetry.space_group_name_H-M   'P 1'
#
loop_
_entity.id
_entity.type
_entity.pdbx_description
1 polymer ?
#
loop_
_entity_poly.entity_id
_entity_poly.type
_entity_poly.pdbx_seq_one_letter_code
_entity_poly.pdbx_strand_id
1 'polypeptide(L)'
;GSAGSECYKVNTIMDVLSCTSLLVALIHQDGWLSLGYLRAYNAYISLVRLVRATQKLSDFQTACLLTFFKFVTLMTISAATMFLVEALGDMDLFDESTLRTHNGKGKPISFFIMLYYSFVSISTVGYGDIYPESGLGRIVAIIMIFGGIIFFSKETSRMLELSSLLTNGQGTYRSSKGHVIVTGGAVDNQNLHVFGPFVEELCHPSRGRERPQILLVSSQLVSTEVRRKLLKQWWATDFIRFLQGSLVRLEDMKRTSLATAKRVYIIGDMDAEDHRSEDEKNLATAVVVRNVFPHIDLKVLLLRRNSKKLGAALGLPPFVCYSNQNLEGLLLINHCRAP
;
A
#
# COMPACT_ATOMS: atom_id res chain seq x y z
N GLY A 1 -1.49 11.71 -15.68
CA GLY A 1 -1.61 12.98 -16.43
C GLY A 1 -2.71 13.88 -15.89
N SER A 2 -3.96 13.43 -15.82
CA SER A 2 -5.14 14.29 -15.59
C SER A 2 -5.42 14.69 -14.12
N ALA A 3 -5.10 13.85 -13.13
CA ALA A 3 -5.41 14.16 -11.72
C ALA A 3 -4.58 15.33 -11.14
N GLY A 4 -3.43 15.64 -11.75
CA GLY A 4 -2.59 16.76 -11.33
C GLY A 4 -3.20 18.11 -11.68
N SER A 5 -3.73 18.26 -12.89
CA SER A 5 -4.28 19.54 -13.38
C SER A 5 -5.58 19.94 -12.70
N GLU A 6 -6.42 18.99 -12.29
CA GLU A 6 -7.66 19.28 -11.55
C GLU A 6 -7.38 19.76 -10.12
N CYS A 7 -6.36 19.19 -9.46
CA CYS A 7 -6.00 19.58 -8.09
C CYS A 7 -5.49 21.03 -8.02
N TYR A 8 -4.76 21.51 -9.03
CA TYR A 8 -4.35 22.93 -9.10
C TYR A 8 -5.54 23.87 -9.27
N LYS A 9 -6.58 23.47 -10.00
CA LYS A 9 -7.78 24.29 -10.20
C LYS A 9 -8.57 24.46 -8.91
N VAL A 10 -8.81 23.38 -8.16
CA VAL A 10 -9.56 23.44 -6.90
C VAL A 10 -8.80 24.26 -5.85
N ASN A 11 -7.47 24.09 -5.72
CA ASN A 11 -6.68 24.88 -4.78
C ASN A 11 -6.76 26.38 -5.07
N THR A 12 -6.62 26.74 -6.35
CA THR A 12 -6.69 28.14 -6.76
C THR A 12 -8.05 28.74 -6.44
N ILE A 13 -9.15 27.98 -6.63
CA ILE A 13 -10.50 28.43 -6.27
C ILE A 13 -10.61 28.64 -4.75
N MET A 14 -10.11 27.70 -3.94
CA MET A 14 -10.16 27.79 -2.48
C MET A 14 -9.29 28.95 -1.94
N ASP A 15 -8.14 29.20 -2.56
CA ASP A 15 -7.28 30.35 -2.27
C ASP A 15 -7.98 31.66 -2.64
N VAL A 16 -8.61 31.75 -3.81
CA VAL A 16 -9.35 32.95 -4.23
C VAL A 16 -10.51 33.23 -3.27
N LEU A 17 -11.31 32.23 -2.90
CA LEU A 17 -12.45 32.42 -1.99
C LEU A 17 -12.01 32.79 -0.56
N SER A 18 -10.96 32.17 -0.04
CA SER A 18 -10.47 32.45 1.31
C SER A 18 -9.71 33.78 1.41
N CYS A 19 -8.91 34.14 0.39
CA CYS A 19 -8.20 35.41 0.35
C CYS A 19 -9.13 36.59 0.09
N THR A 20 -10.12 36.45 -0.80
CA THR A 20 -11.10 37.52 -1.06
C THR A 20 -11.96 37.78 0.17
N SER A 21 -12.46 36.73 0.85
CA SER A 21 -13.22 36.92 2.09
C SER A 21 -12.40 37.56 3.21
N LEU A 22 -11.11 37.24 3.33
CA LEU A 22 -10.21 37.90 4.28
C LEU A 22 -10.01 39.39 3.94
N LEU A 23 -9.83 39.71 2.66
CA LEU A 23 -9.64 41.09 2.21
C LEU A 23 -10.91 41.93 2.45
N VAL A 24 -12.09 41.37 2.19
CA VAL A 24 -13.38 42.01 2.49
C VAL A 24 -13.55 42.25 4.00
N ALA A 25 -13.22 41.26 4.83
CA ALA A 25 -13.26 41.40 6.28
C ALA A 25 -12.30 42.49 6.80
N LEU A 26 -11.14 42.64 6.17
CA LEU A 26 -10.18 43.72 6.50
C LEU A 26 -10.69 45.11 6.10
N ILE A 27 -11.42 45.22 4.98
CA ILE A 27 -11.94 46.50 4.48
C ILE A 27 -13.15 46.97 5.28
N HIS A 28 -14.09 46.07 5.60
CA HIS A 28 -15.35 46.44 6.24
C HIS A 28 -15.29 46.49 7.77
N GLN A 29 -14.17 46.09 8.41
CA GLN A 29 -14.00 45.93 9.87
C GLN A 29 -15.02 44.98 10.56
N ASP A 30 -16.06 44.55 9.84
CA ASP A 30 -17.02 43.52 10.25
C ASP A 30 -16.53 42.13 9.80
N GLY A 31 -15.87 41.42 10.71
CA GLY A 31 -15.26 40.12 10.46
C GLY A 31 -16.23 38.92 10.48
N TRP A 32 -17.54 39.13 10.36
CA TRP A 32 -18.52 38.09 10.71
C TRP A 32 -18.62 36.95 9.68
N LEU A 33 -18.31 37.20 8.41
CA LEU A 33 -18.45 36.24 7.30
C LEU A 33 -17.10 35.88 6.63
N SER A 34 -16.16 35.31 7.38
CA SER A 34 -14.88 34.87 6.79
C SER A 34 -14.95 33.41 6.30
N LEU A 35 -14.74 33.17 5.01
CA LEU A 35 -14.58 31.82 4.43
C LEU A 35 -13.18 31.23 4.74
N GLY A 36 -12.57 31.66 5.85
CA GLY A 36 -11.23 31.27 6.24
C GLY A 36 -11.08 29.79 6.54
N TYR A 37 -12.17 29.10 6.88
CA TYR A 37 -12.21 27.66 7.11
C TYR A 37 -11.88 26.83 5.86
N LEU A 38 -12.07 27.39 4.64
CA LEU A 38 -11.68 26.73 3.39
C LEU A 38 -10.16 26.47 3.32
N ARG A 39 -9.35 27.25 4.07
CA ARG A 39 -7.89 27.04 4.19
C ARG A 39 -7.53 25.69 4.82
N ALA A 40 -8.45 25.04 5.54
CA ALA A 40 -8.24 23.67 6.03
C ALA A 40 -7.95 22.69 4.87
N TYR A 41 -8.57 22.88 3.71
CA TYR A 41 -8.30 22.08 2.51
C TYR A 41 -6.86 22.28 1.98
N ASN A 42 -6.39 23.53 1.96
CA ASN A 42 -5.05 23.85 1.52
C ASN A 42 -3.98 23.31 2.49
N ALA A 43 -4.27 23.36 3.80
CA ALA A 43 -3.44 22.73 4.82
C ALA A 43 -3.33 21.22 4.59
N TYR A 44 -4.45 20.55 4.30
CA TYR A 44 -4.47 19.12 3.95
C TYR A 44 -3.62 18.81 2.71
N ILE A 45 -3.69 19.61 1.65
CA ILE A 45 -2.89 19.35 0.45
C ILE A 45 -1.40 19.59 0.69
N SER A 46 -1.07 20.61 1.48
CA SER A 46 0.31 20.86 1.90
C SER A 46 0.85 19.66 2.69
N LEU A 47 0.03 19.08 3.58
CA LEU A 47 0.36 17.84 4.29
C LEU A 47 0.55 16.66 3.33
N VAL A 48 -0.32 16.47 2.34
CA VAL A 48 -0.17 15.41 1.32
C VAL A 48 1.17 15.54 0.59
N ARG A 49 1.56 16.76 0.20
CA ARG A 49 2.84 17.02 -0.47
C ARG A 49 4.02 16.69 0.45
N LEU A 50 3.97 17.12 1.71
CA LEU A 50 5.02 16.87 2.70
C LEU A 50 5.21 15.37 2.99
N VAL A 51 4.12 14.65 3.23
CA VAL A 51 4.17 13.21 3.53
C VAL A 51 4.69 12.43 2.33
N ARG A 52 4.27 12.79 1.10
CA ARG A 52 4.79 12.15 -0.12
C ARG A 52 6.25 12.48 -0.40
N ALA A 53 6.70 13.70 -0.08
CA ALA A 53 8.09 14.10 -0.26
C ALA A 53 9.05 13.39 0.71
N THR A 54 8.59 13.09 1.93
CA THR A 54 9.43 12.49 2.97
C THR A 54 9.65 10.98 2.81
N GLN A 55 8.81 10.26 2.04
CA GLN A 55 8.91 8.81 1.67
C GLN A 55 9.27 7.80 2.79
N LYS A 56 9.22 8.20 4.07
CA LYS A 56 9.65 7.37 5.21
C LYS A 56 8.65 6.28 5.59
N LEU A 57 7.35 6.50 5.37
CA LEU A 57 6.28 5.59 5.78
C LEU A 57 5.96 4.58 4.68
N SER A 58 5.40 3.43 5.07
CA SER A 58 4.85 2.48 4.09
C SER A 58 3.64 3.07 3.36
N ASP A 59 3.32 2.55 2.18
CA ASP A 59 2.19 3.07 1.37
C ASP A 59 0.86 2.95 2.12
N PHE A 60 0.69 1.88 2.90
CA PHE A 60 -0.49 1.66 3.73
C PHE A 60 -0.55 2.61 4.93
N GLN A 61 0.57 2.82 5.64
CA GLN A 61 0.62 3.79 6.74
C GLN A 61 0.35 5.22 6.24
N THR A 62 0.95 5.57 5.09
CA THR A 62 0.72 6.85 4.41
C THR A 62 -0.73 7.01 4.04
N ALA A 63 -1.35 5.97 3.49
CA ALA A 63 -2.76 5.98 3.16
C ALA A 63 -3.63 6.24 4.39
N CYS A 64 -3.48 5.45 5.45
CA CYS A 64 -4.25 5.59 6.68
C CYS A 64 -4.11 7.00 7.29
N LEU A 65 -2.88 7.52 7.38
CA LEU A 65 -2.60 8.85 7.90
C LEU A 65 -3.30 9.94 7.08
N LEU A 66 -3.13 9.93 5.75
CA LEU A 66 -3.74 10.93 4.88
C LEU A 66 -5.27 10.85 4.93
N THR A 67 -5.84 9.65 4.99
CA THR A 67 -7.27 9.43 5.11
C THR A 67 -7.84 10.00 6.41
N PHE A 68 -7.13 9.81 7.53
CA PHE A 68 -7.49 10.41 8.81
C PHE A 68 -7.53 11.94 8.72
N PHE A 69 -6.47 12.57 8.21
CA PHE A 69 -6.44 14.04 8.08
C PHE A 69 -7.45 14.58 7.06
N LYS A 70 -7.74 13.81 6.00
CA LYS A 70 -8.79 14.14 5.02
C LYS A 70 -10.17 14.13 5.67
N PHE A 71 -10.45 13.15 6.54
CA PHE A 71 -11.69 13.10 7.32
C PHE A 71 -11.81 14.29 8.27
N VAL A 72 -10.75 14.62 9.02
CA VAL A 72 -10.72 15.81 9.90
C VAL A 72 -10.96 17.10 9.12
N THR A 73 -10.40 17.21 7.92
CA THR A 73 -10.59 18.37 7.04
C THR A 73 -12.03 18.47 6.55
N LEU A 74 -12.62 17.36 6.08
CA LEU A 74 -14.03 17.29 5.68
C LEU A 74 -14.95 17.72 6.84
N MET A 75 -14.70 17.18 8.03
CA MET A 75 -15.41 17.49 9.27
C MET A 75 -15.32 18.98 9.68
N THR A 76 -14.15 19.58 9.53
CA THR A 76 -13.94 20.99 9.86
C THR A 76 -14.67 21.90 8.87
N ILE A 77 -14.58 21.58 7.58
CA ILE A 77 -15.27 22.35 6.53
C ILE A 77 -16.79 22.23 6.71
N SER A 78 -17.30 21.03 6.97
CA SER A 78 -18.74 20.81 7.16
C SER A 78 -19.29 21.54 8.38
N ALA A 79 -18.57 21.47 9.50
CA ALA A 79 -18.96 22.14 10.74
C ALA A 79 -18.97 23.66 10.56
N ALA A 80 -17.96 24.20 9.88
CA ALA A 80 -17.87 25.63 9.60
C ALA A 80 -18.93 26.10 8.60
N THR A 81 -19.23 25.33 7.54
CA THR A 81 -20.33 25.65 6.61
C THR A 81 -21.68 25.62 7.31
N MET A 82 -21.90 24.64 8.19
CA MET A 82 -23.14 24.51 8.93
C MET A 82 -23.32 25.67 9.92
N PHE A 83 -22.26 25.97 10.66
CA PHE A 83 -22.22 27.12 11.56
C PHE A 83 -22.51 28.43 10.83
N LEU A 84 -21.91 28.62 9.65
CA LEU A 84 -22.12 29.82 8.84
C LEU A 84 -23.58 29.96 8.38
N VAL A 85 -24.17 28.88 7.88
CA VAL A 85 -25.54 28.90 7.34
C VAL A 85 -26.58 29.07 8.44
N GLU A 86 -26.42 28.39 9.58
CA GLU A 86 -27.31 28.58 10.73
C GLU A 86 -27.11 29.96 11.39
N ALA A 87 -25.91 30.53 11.34
CA ALA A 87 -25.68 31.91 11.78
C ALA A 87 -26.30 32.96 10.83
N LEU A 88 -26.36 32.66 9.53
CA LEU A 88 -26.97 33.53 8.53
C LEU A 88 -28.51 33.50 8.58
N GLY A 89 -29.09 32.37 9.00
CA GLY A 89 -30.53 32.17 9.08
C GLY A 89 -31.20 31.93 7.72
N ASP A 90 -32.53 31.97 7.70
CA ASP A 90 -33.31 31.74 6.50
C ASP A 90 -33.39 32.97 5.60
N MET A 91 -33.37 32.70 4.29
CA MET A 91 -33.60 33.70 3.24
C MET A 91 -35.10 33.72 2.92
N ASP A 92 -35.67 34.90 2.66
CA ASP A 92 -37.11 35.12 2.36
C ASP A 92 -37.70 34.19 1.27
N LEU A 93 -36.85 33.54 0.46
CA LEU A 93 -37.22 32.58 -0.58
C LEU A 93 -37.73 31.23 -0.05
N PHE A 94 -37.43 30.89 1.20
CA PHE A 94 -37.86 29.67 1.89
C PHE A 94 -38.80 29.97 3.07
N ASP A 95 -39.42 31.15 3.07
CA ASP A 95 -40.34 31.61 4.11
C ASP A 95 -41.68 30.84 4.03
N GLU A 96 -41.61 29.53 4.32
CA GLU A 96 -42.76 28.72 4.64
C GLU A 96 -43.22 29.23 6.01
N SER A 97 -44.34 29.97 6.03
CA SER A 97 -44.88 30.72 7.17
C SER A 97 -45.29 29.87 8.39
N THR A 98 -44.71 28.68 8.57
CA THR A 98 -44.87 27.75 9.68
C THR A 98 -43.60 27.56 10.52
N LEU A 99 -42.44 28.12 10.15
CA LEU A 99 -41.22 28.02 10.97
C LEU A 99 -40.43 29.34 11.03
N ARG A 100 -40.95 30.30 11.80
CA ARG A 100 -40.15 31.45 12.25
C ARG A 100 -38.95 30.94 13.06
N THR A 101 -37.74 31.06 12.54
CA THR A 101 -36.52 30.97 13.36
C THR A 101 -35.81 32.32 13.39
N HIS A 102 -35.96 33.02 14.51
CA HIS A 102 -35.07 34.10 14.92
C HIS A 102 -34.14 33.59 16.04
N ASN A 103 -33.47 32.45 15.82
CA ASN A 103 -32.93 31.52 16.83
C ASN A 103 -34.00 30.60 17.41
N GLY A 104 -34.41 29.54 16.69
CA GLY A 104 -35.38 28.61 17.25
C GLY A 104 -34.87 28.02 18.58
N LYS A 105 -35.55 28.44 19.65
CA LYS A 105 -35.30 28.10 21.06
C LYS A 105 -34.06 28.68 21.75
N GLY A 106 -33.42 29.73 21.23
CA GLY A 106 -32.36 30.44 21.98
C GLY A 106 -31.18 29.57 22.43
N LYS A 107 -30.93 28.44 21.73
CA LYS A 107 -29.77 27.59 22.01
C LYS A 107 -28.52 28.30 21.48
N PRO A 108 -27.45 28.43 22.29
CA PRO A 108 -26.22 29.04 21.83
C PRO A 108 -25.61 28.19 20.71
N ILE A 109 -25.53 28.76 19.50
CA ILE A 109 -24.86 28.13 18.36
C ILE A 109 -23.35 28.28 18.60
N SER A 110 -22.63 27.16 18.63
CA SER A 110 -21.17 27.12 18.78
C SER A 110 -20.56 26.22 17.71
N PHE A 111 -19.36 26.56 17.25
CA PHE A 111 -18.61 25.76 16.30
C PHE A 111 -18.48 24.30 16.77
N PHE A 112 -18.23 24.06 18.06
CA PHE A 112 -18.09 22.72 18.61
C PHE A 112 -19.39 21.91 18.59
N ILE A 113 -20.54 22.58 18.71
CA ILE A 113 -21.87 21.94 18.59
C ILE A 113 -22.09 21.52 17.14
N MET A 114 -21.72 22.37 16.17
CA MET A 114 -21.82 22.06 14.74
C MET A 114 -20.80 21.01 14.29
N LEU A 115 -19.65 20.93 14.96
CA LEU A 115 -18.68 19.86 14.79
C LEU A 115 -19.23 18.51 15.27
N TYR A 116 -19.87 18.50 16.45
CA TYR A 116 -20.56 17.31 16.95
C TYR A 116 -21.70 16.87 16.01
N TYR A 117 -22.55 17.80 15.57
CA TYR A 117 -23.60 17.53 14.58
C TYR A 117 -23.02 16.91 13.30
N SER A 118 -22.01 17.56 12.72
CA SER A 118 -21.33 17.06 11.52
C SER A 118 -20.79 15.65 11.72
N PHE A 119 -20.26 15.34 12.92
CA PHE A 119 -19.65 14.05 13.21
C PHE A 119 -20.71 12.97 13.20
N VAL A 120 -21.77 13.18 13.98
CA VAL A 120 -22.91 12.26 14.14
C VAL A 120 -23.65 12.03 12.81
N SER A 121 -23.78 13.08 11.98
CA SER A 121 -24.44 12.98 10.67
C SER A 121 -23.56 12.28 9.62
N ILE A 122 -22.28 12.68 9.50
CA ILE A 122 -21.36 12.06 8.53
C ILE A 122 -21.05 10.61 8.92
N SER A 123 -20.94 10.31 10.21
CA SER A 123 -20.80 8.94 10.72
C SER A 123 -22.06 8.11 10.63
N THR A 124 -23.17 8.66 10.09
CA THR A 124 -24.48 7.99 9.94
C THR A 124 -25.11 7.51 11.25
N VAL A 125 -24.71 8.06 12.39
CA VAL A 125 -25.26 7.71 13.72
C VAL A 125 -26.61 8.37 13.93
N GLY A 126 -26.71 9.67 13.67
CA GLY A 126 -27.98 10.40 13.64
C GLY A 126 -28.78 10.37 14.94
N TYR A 127 -28.21 10.79 16.08
CA TYR A 127 -28.92 10.82 17.37
C TYR A 127 -30.19 11.68 17.37
N GLY A 128 -30.26 12.71 16.52
CA GLY A 128 -31.43 13.61 16.40
C GLY A 128 -31.55 14.62 17.54
N ASP A 129 -30.53 14.75 18.39
CA ASP A 129 -30.43 15.71 19.47
C ASP A 129 -30.15 17.15 18.99
N ILE A 130 -29.39 17.27 17.90
CA ILE A 130 -29.09 18.51 17.18
C ILE A 130 -29.44 18.31 15.71
N TYR A 131 -30.14 19.28 15.12
CA TYR A 131 -30.53 19.28 13.71
C TYR A 131 -30.67 20.73 13.20
N PRO A 132 -30.46 20.97 11.88
CA PRO A 132 -30.77 22.26 11.26
C PRO A 132 -32.22 22.61 11.40
N GLU A 133 -32.48 23.82 11.89
CA GLU A 133 -33.83 24.36 11.89
C GLU A 133 -34.09 25.19 10.64
N SER A 134 -33.06 25.86 10.10
CA SER A 134 -33.14 26.66 8.87
C SER A 134 -33.37 25.80 7.61
N GLY A 135 -34.17 26.30 6.67
CA GLY A 135 -34.40 25.69 5.36
C GLY A 135 -33.11 25.54 4.56
N LEU A 136 -32.25 26.56 4.57
CA LEU A 136 -30.92 26.48 3.94
C LEU A 136 -30.01 25.46 4.64
N GLY A 137 -30.03 25.40 5.97
CA GLY A 137 -29.28 24.42 6.75
C GLY A 137 -29.68 22.99 6.45
N ARG A 138 -30.98 22.73 6.23
CA ARG A 138 -31.48 21.41 5.81
C ARG A 138 -30.97 21.01 4.43
N ILE A 139 -30.95 21.92 3.46
CA ILE A 139 -30.40 21.65 2.12
C ILE A 139 -28.91 21.31 2.23
N VAL A 140 -28.15 22.11 2.98
CA VAL A 140 -26.72 21.85 3.21
C VAL A 140 -26.50 20.52 3.91
N ALA A 141 -27.29 20.18 4.92
CA ALA A 141 -27.23 18.90 5.61
C ALA A 141 -27.45 17.71 4.65
N ILE A 142 -28.43 17.80 3.74
CA ILE A 142 -28.66 16.76 2.72
C ILE A 142 -27.42 16.58 1.84
N ILE A 143 -26.86 17.67 1.32
CA ILE A 143 -25.64 17.64 0.48
C ILE A 143 -24.46 17.04 1.27
N MET A 144 -24.31 17.42 2.53
CA MET A 144 -23.26 16.93 3.41
C MET A 144 -23.37 15.42 3.68
N ILE A 145 -24.58 14.91 3.89
CA ILE A 145 -24.84 13.48 4.10
C ILE A 145 -24.47 12.68 2.84
N PHE A 146 -24.95 13.08 1.66
CA PHE A 146 -24.58 12.43 0.40
C PHE A 146 -23.06 12.49 0.14
N GLY A 147 -22.45 13.65 0.39
CA GLY A 147 -21.01 13.83 0.30
C GLY A 147 -20.23 12.89 1.24
N GLY A 148 -20.68 12.74 2.48
CA GLY A 148 -20.13 11.82 3.48
C GLY A 148 -20.20 10.36 3.04
N ILE A 149 -21.35 9.91 2.50
CA ILE A 149 -21.53 8.55 1.99
C ILE A 149 -20.56 8.26 0.84
N ILE A 150 -20.47 9.17 -0.14
CA ILE A 150 -19.53 9.04 -1.27
C ILE A 150 -18.08 9.01 -0.78
N PHE A 151 -17.75 9.85 0.21
CA PHE A 151 -16.42 9.87 0.83
C PHE A 151 -16.07 8.52 1.45
N PHE A 152 -16.94 7.98 2.32
CA PHE A 152 -16.69 6.70 2.99
C PHE A 152 -16.63 5.54 2.01
N SER A 153 -17.51 5.50 1.01
CA SER A 153 -17.50 4.46 -0.02
C SER A 153 -16.16 4.41 -0.76
N LYS A 154 -15.70 5.55 -1.30
CA LYS A 154 -14.43 5.63 -2.03
C LYS A 154 -13.24 5.27 -1.16
N GLU A 155 -13.24 5.76 0.08
CA GLU A 155 -12.11 5.57 0.99
C GLU A 155 -12.02 4.13 1.48
N THR A 156 -13.16 3.48 1.75
CA THR A 156 -13.22 2.06 2.12
C THR A 156 -12.70 1.18 0.99
N SER A 157 -13.13 1.41 -0.26
CA SER A 157 -12.63 0.65 -1.42
C SER A 157 -11.12 0.79 -1.60
N ARG A 158 -10.60 2.02 -1.45
CA ARG A 158 -9.16 2.28 -1.53
C ARG A 158 -8.38 1.56 -0.41
N MET A 159 -8.91 1.53 0.80
CA MET A 159 -8.28 0.80 1.91
C MET A 159 -8.30 -0.70 1.70
N LEU A 160 -9.40 -1.24 1.19
CA LEU A 160 -9.52 -2.66 0.83
C LEU A 160 -8.54 -3.02 -0.28
N GLU A 161 -8.40 -2.19 -1.31
CA GLU A 161 -7.43 -2.37 -2.39
C GLU A 161 -5.99 -2.34 -1.85
N LEU A 162 -5.61 -1.34 -1.06
CA LEU A 162 -4.27 -1.28 -0.48
C LEU A 162 -4.00 -2.47 0.46
N SER A 163 -5.00 -2.88 1.24
CA SER A 163 -4.91 -4.07 2.08
C SER A 163 -4.73 -5.33 1.23
N SER A 164 -5.47 -5.46 0.12
CA SER A 164 -5.37 -6.62 -0.77
C SER A 164 -4.02 -6.69 -1.48
N LEU A 165 -3.47 -5.54 -1.91
CA LEU A 165 -2.13 -5.45 -2.48
C LEU A 165 -1.05 -5.92 -1.48
N LEU A 166 -1.21 -5.57 -0.20
CA LEU A 166 -0.31 -6.05 0.87
C LEU A 166 -0.46 -7.54 1.14
N THR A 167 -1.70 -8.04 1.23
CA THR A 167 -1.93 -9.47 1.49
C THR A 167 -1.44 -10.34 0.35
N ASN A 168 -1.56 -9.85 -0.88
CA ASN A 168 -1.21 -10.57 -2.11
C ASN A 168 0.28 -10.45 -2.49
N GLY A 169 1.09 -9.75 -1.67
CA GLY A 169 2.52 -9.58 -1.94
C GLY A 169 2.81 -8.61 -3.11
N GLN A 170 1.85 -7.77 -3.52
CA GLN A 170 2.05 -6.75 -4.55
C GLN A 170 2.71 -5.47 -4.02
N GLY A 171 3.03 -5.41 -2.73
CA GLY A 171 3.78 -4.33 -2.11
C GLY A 171 5.24 -4.23 -2.57
N THR A 172 5.96 -3.28 -1.95
CA THR A 172 7.41 -3.11 -2.09
C THR A 172 8.11 -3.59 -0.82
N TYR A 173 9.10 -4.46 -0.97
CA TYR A 173 9.96 -4.87 0.11
C TYR A 173 11.15 -3.90 0.22
N ARG A 174 11.28 -3.24 1.38
CA ARG A 174 12.42 -2.38 1.71
C ARG A 174 13.19 -3.01 2.85
N SER A 175 14.45 -3.36 2.60
CA SER A 175 15.33 -3.86 3.66
C SER A 175 16.51 -2.93 3.88
N SER A 176 16.73 -2.56 5.15
CA SER A 176 17.93 -1.85 5.60
C SER A 176 19.08 -2.80 5.93
N LYS A 177 18.80 -4.11 6.10
CA LYS A 177 19.78 -5.16 6.37
C LYS A 177 19.84 -6.09 5.15
N GLY A 178 21.02 -6.60 4.79
CA GLY A 178 21.13 -7.48 3.64
C GLY A 178 20.26 -8.74 3.79
N HIS A 179 19.38 -8.98 2.81
CA HIS A 179 18.41 -10.08 2.75
C HIS A 179 18.78 -11.12 1.69
N VAL A 180 18.09 -12.25 1.72
CA VAL A 180 18.23 -13.34 0.74
C VAL A 180 16.94 -13.43 -0.07
N ILE A 181 17.07 -13.54 -1.38
CA ILE A 181 15.92 -13.71 -2.29
C ILE A 181 15.87 -15.15 -2.76
N VAL A 182 14.69 -15.76 -2.76
CA VAL A 182 14.45 -17.12 -3.26
C VAL A 182 13.33 -17.05 -4.30
N THR A 183 13.59 -17.54 -5.51
CA THR A 183 12.66 -17.55 -6.65
C THR A 183 12.89 -18.80 -7.52
N GLY A 184 12.18 -18.93 -8.64
CA GLY A 184 12.27 -20.06 -9.58
C GLY A 184 11.00 -20.91 -9.59
N GLY A 185 10.93 -21.90 -10.47
CA GLY A 185 9.69 -22.66 -10.66
C GLY A 185 9.24 -23.44 -9.44
N ALA A 186 10.14 -23.87 -8.54
CA ALA A 186 9.71 -24.51 -7.29
C ALA A 186 8.84 -23.57 -6.45
N VAL A 187 9.16 -22.27 -6.45
CA VAL A 187 8.38 -21.25 -5.75
C VAL A 187 7.12 -20.90 -6.54
N ASP A 188 7.21 -20.80 -7.87
CA ASP A 188 6.08 -20.45 -8.75
C ASP A 188 4.98 -21.51 -8.80
N ASN A 189 5.37 -22.78 -8.88
CA ASN A 189 4.45 -23.92 -8.83
C ASN A 189 4.07 -24.28 -7.39
N GLN A 190 4.60 -23.53 -6.41
CA GLN A 190 4.32 -23.69 -4.98
C GLN A 190 4.63 -25.11 -4.45
N ASN A 191 5.68 -25.73 -5.02
CA ASN A 191 6.12 -27.06 -4.62
C ASN A 191 6.87 -27.03 -3.28
N LEU A 192 6.09 -27.12 -2.21
CA LEU A 192 6.59 -27.06 -0.84
C LEU A 192 7.56 -28.22 -0.51
N HIS A 193 7.49 -29.36 -1.21
CA HIS A 193 8.41 -30.48 -0.99
C HIS A 193 9.85 -30.13 -1.34
N VAL A 194 10.05 -29.25 -2.32
CA VAL A 194 11.38 -28.85 -2.79
C VAL A 194 11.90 -27.65 -2.00
N PHE A 195 11.18 -26.53 -2.02
CA PHE A 195 11.70 -25.29 -1.43
C PHE A 195 11.38 -25.15 0.08
N GLY A 196 10.42 -25.91 0.62
CA GLY A 196 10.07 -25.87 2.05
C GLY A 196 11.24 -26.25 2.95
N PRO A 197 11.83 -27.46 2.81
CA PRO A 197 13.00 -27.87 3.57
C PRO A 197 14.20 -26.93 3.37
N PHE A 198 14.35 -26.37 2.17
CA PHE A 198 15.40 -25.39 1.88
C PHE A 198 15.23 -24.09 2.69
N VAL A 199 14.01 -23.55 2.74
CA VAL A 199 13.71 -22.35 3.54
C VAL A 199 13.86 -22.63 5.04
N GLU A 200 13.43 -23.81 5.50
CA GLU A 200 13.59 -24.24 6.89
C GLU A 200 15.07 -24.33 7.29
N GLU A 201 15.90 -24.96 6.44
CA GLU A 201 17.35 -25.05 6.63
C GLU A 201 18.02 -23.67 6.61
N LEU A 202 17.60 -22.76 5.72
CA LEU A 202 18.09 -21.37 5.71
C LEU A 202 17.76 -20.63 7.01
N CYS A 203 16.63 -20.96 7.64
CA CYS A 203 16.19 -20.36 8.90
C CYS A 203 16.68 -21.10 10.15
N HIS A 204 17.42 -22.21 9.99
CA HIS A 204 17.72 -23.11 11.09
C HIS A 204 18.53 -22.42 12.21
N PRO A 205 18.16 -22.59 13.49
CA PRO A 205 18.83 -21.91 14.62
C PRO A 205 20.33 -22.13 14.72
N SER A 206 20.84 -23.28 14.25
CA SER A 206 22.26 -23.64 14.30
C SER A 206 23.17 -22.74 13.45
N ARG A 207 22.60 -21.92 12.55
CA ARG A 207 23.38 -21.00 11.69
C ARG A 207 23.83 -19.70 12.40
N GLY A 208 23.50 -19.51 13.68
CA GLY A 208 23.99 -18.41 14.52
C GLY A 208 23.00 -17.24 14.68
N ARG A 209 23.48 -16.12 15.25
CA ARG A 209 22.66 -14.94 15.63
C ARG A 209 22.18 -14.09 14.46
N GLU A 210 22.84 -14.14 13.29
CA GLU A 210 22.45 -13.35 12.11
C GLU A 210 21.60 -14.18 11.15
N ARG A 211 20.30 -14.26 11.44
CA ARG A 211 19.33 -14.85 10.50
C ARG A 211 19.02 -13.83 9.39
N PRO A 212 19.32 -14.12 8.12
CA PRO A 212 18.93 -13.23 7.03
C PRO A 212 17.41 -13.23 6.89
N GLN A 213 16.83 -12.07 6.57
CA GLN A 213 15.45 -12.04 6.10
C GLN A 213 15.37 -12.73 4.73
N ILE A 214 14.35 -13.55 4.53
CA ILE A 214 14.12 -14.31 3.30
C ILE A 214 12.92 -13.70 2.57
N LEU A 215 13.16 -13.28 1.33
CA LEU A 215 12.13 -12.79 0.43
C LEU A 215 11.83 -13.86 -0.63
N LEU A 216 10.66 -14.47 -0.54
CA LEU A 216 10.14 -15.39 -1.55
C LEU A 216 9.48 -14.57 -2.66
N VAL A 217 10.02 -14.66 -3.87
CA VAL A 217 9.54 -13.94 -5.05
C VAL A 217 8.94 -14.94 -6.03
N SER A 218 7.64 -14.79 -6.30
CA SER A 218 6.92 -15.66 -7.22
C SER A 218 6.18 -14.88 -8.30
N SER A 219 6.18 -15.40 -9.53
CA SER A 219 5.37 -14.87 -10.62
C SER A 219 3.85 -15.06 -10.37
N GLN A 220 3.48 -16.07 -9.57
CA GLN A 220 2.10 -16.38 -9.19
C GLN A 220 1.77 -15.91 -7.78
N LEU A 221 0.47 -15.79 -7.49
CA LEU A 221 0.01 -15.50 -6.14
C LEU A 221 0.19 -16.75 -5.27
N VAL A 222 1.04 -16.66 -4.25
CA VAL A 222 1.26 -17.76 -3.30
C VAL A 222 -0.03 -18.02 -2.53
N SER A 223 -0.49 -19.28 -2.56
CA SER A 223 -1.72 -19.69 -1.88
C SER A 223 -1.61 -19.50 -0.36
N THR A 224 -2.75 -19.21 0.27
CA THR A 224 -2.86 -19.07 1.72
C THR A 224 -2.42 -20.33 2.45
N GLU A 225 -2.63 -21.49 1.84
CA GLU A 225 -2.25 -22.80 2.39
C GLU A 225 -0.73 -22.97 2.47
N VAL A 226 -0.01 -22.63 1.40
CA VAL A 226 1.46 -22.69 1.37
C VAL A 226 2.06 -21.69 2.35
N ARG A 227 1.50 -20.47 2.38
CA ARG A 227 1.88 -19.45 3.36
C ARG A 227 1.68 -19.95 4.79
N ARG A 228 0.54 -20.56 5.09
CA ARG A 228 0.22 -21.11 6.42
C ARG A 228 1.17 -22.23 6.82
N LYS A 229 1.52 -23.13 5.89
CA LYS A 229 2.48 -24.21 6.15
C LYS A 229 3.89 -23.69 6.44
N LEU A 230 4.38 -22.74 5.64
CA LEU A 230 5.71 -22.13 5.84
C LEU A 230 5.78 -21.28 7.12
N LEU A 231 4.68 -20.61 7.45
CA LEU A 231 4.57 -19.76 8.64
C LEU A 231 4.05 -20.50 9.88
N LYS A 232 3.99 -21.84 9.85
CA LYS A 232 3.48 -22.66 10.96
C LYS A 232 4.27 -22.42 12.25
N GLN A 233 5.55 -22.10 12.11
CA GLN A 233 6.45 -21.84 13.23
C GLN A 233 6.48 -20.34 13.57
N TRP A 234 6.31 -20.02 14.86
CA TRP A 234 6.18 -18.64 15.35
C TRP A 234 7.36 -17.73 15.01
N TRP A 235 8.56 -18.27 14.80
CA TRP A 235 9.72 -17.47 14.38
C TRP A 235 9.74 -17.19 12.88
N ALA A 236 9.10 -18.01 12.04
CA ALA A 236 9.17 -17.89 10.58
C ALA A 236 8.45 -16.63 10.06
N THR A 237 7.45 -16.15 10.78
CA THR A 237 6.65 -14.96 10.44
C THR A 237 7.44 -13.67 10.39
N ASP A 238 8.54 -13.56 11.12
CA ASP A 238 9.35 -12.34 11.14
C ASP A 238 10.45 -12.33 10.08
N PHE A 239 10.90 -13.52 9.64
CA PHE A 239 12.00 -13.66 8.69
C PHE A 239 11.52 -13.87 7.25
N ILE A 240 10.36 -14.50 7.05
CA ILE A 240 9.85 -14.82 5.72
C ILE A 240 8.87 -13.73 5.25
N ARG A 241 9.12 -13.21 4.06
CA ARG A 241 8.25 -12.28 3.35
C ARG A 241 7.96 -12.83 1.96
N PHE A 242 6.73 -12.62 1.48
CA PHE A 242 6.28 -13.06 0.16
C PHE A 242 6.04 -11.84 -0.71
N LEU A 243 6.50 -11.87 -1.95
CA LEU A 243 6.30 -10.82 -2.93
C LEU A 243 5.95 -11.42 -4.28
N GLN A 244 4.85 -10.94 -4.87
CA GLN A 244 4.41 -11.32 -6.20
C GLN A 244 5.13 -10.44 -7.23
N GLY A 245 5.90 -11.07 -8.12
CA GLY A 245 6.70 -10.41 -9.15
C GLY A 245 7.69 -11.37 -9.81
N SER A 246 8.38 -10.88 -10.85
CA SER A 246 9.43 -11.64 -11.54
C SER A 246 10.72 -10.86 -11.56
N LEU A 247 11.84 -11.51 -11.21
CA LEU A 247 13.17 -10.88 -11.29
C LEU A 247 13.63 -10.60 -12.72
N VAL A 248 12.81 -10.88 -13.75
CA VAL A 248 13.09 -10.47 -15.14
C VAL A 248 12.73 -8.99 -15.35
N ARG A 249 11.76 -8.44 -14.60
CA ARG A 249 11.30 -7.06 -14.77
C ARG A 249 12.08 -6.11 -13.86
N LEU A 250 12.57 -5.00 -14.42
CA LEU A 250 13.32 -3.97 -13.66
C LEU A 250 12.50 -3.34 -12.53
N GLU A 251 11.18 -3.19 -12.70
CA GLU A 251 10.28 -2.69 -11.66
C GLU A 251 10.23 -3.63 -10.45
N ASP A 252 10.10 -4.93 -10.71
CA ASP A 252 10.07 -5.97 -9.67
C ASP A 252 11.43 -6.12 -8.98
N MET A 253 12.55 -5.93 -9.70
CA MET A 253 13.89 -5.86 -9.10
C MET A 253 14.03 -4.71 -8.08
N LYS A 254 13.46 -3.53 -8.40
CA LYS A 254 13.41 -2.40 -7.44
C LYS A 254 12.50 -2.73 -6.26
N ARG A 255 11.33 -3.33 -6.52
CA ARG A 255 10.37 -3.73 -5.47
C ARG A 255 10.92 -4.76 -4.50
N THR A 256 11.81 -5.63 -4.95
CA THR A 256 12.47 -6.68 -4.15
C THR A 256 13.74 -6.18 -3.45
N SER A 257 14.10 -4.92 -3.62
CA SER A 257 15.38 -4.35 -3.17
C SER A 257 16.58 -5.20 -3.62
N LEU A 258 16.57 -5.72 -4.86
CA LEU A 258 17.59 -6.65 -5.36
C LEU A 258 19.02 -6.10 -5.22
N ALA A 259 19.19 -4.77 -5.34
CA ALA A 259 20.48 -4.09 -5.21
C ALA A 259 21.14 -4.24 -3.82
N THR A 260 20.36 -4.43 -2.75
CA THR A 260 20.87 -4.59 -1.37
C THR A 260 20.85 -6.05 -0.89
N ALA A 261 20.39 -6.97 -1.74
CA ALA A 261 20.32 -8.39 -1.40
C ALA A 261 21.73 -8.99 -1.33
N LYS A 262 21.97 -9.82 -0.31
CA LYS A 262 23.24 -10.53 -0.12
C LYS A 262 23.39 -11.68 -1.12
N ARG A 263 22.29 -12.38 -1.40
CA ARG A 263 22.28 -13.59 -2.23
C ARG A 263 20.92 -13.84 -2.86
N VAL A 264 20.93 -14.42 -4.05
CA VAL A 264 19.73 -14.85 -4.79
C VAL A 264 19.82 -16.35 -5.08
N TYR A 265 18.76 -17.07 -4.74
CA TYR A 265 18.57 -18.47 -5.09
C TYR A 265 17.48 -18.61 -6.14
N ILE A 266 17.78 -19.30 -7.24
CA ILE A 266 16.82 -19.70 -8.26
C ILE A 266 16.70 -21.22 -8.20
N ILE A 267 15.53 -21.72 -7.78
CA ILE A 267 15.28 -23.13 -7.50
C ILE A 267 14.29 -23.66 -8.53
N GLY A 268 14.73 -24.60 -9.37
CA GLY A 268 13.85 -25.31 -10.29
C GLY A 268 12.91 -26.29 -9.59
N ASP A 269 11.72 -26.44 -10.15
CA ASP A 269 10.73 -27.39 -9.66
C ASP A 269 11.10 -28.83 -10.07
N MET A 270 11.35 -29.70 -9.10
CA MET A 270 11.72 -31.10 -9.34
C MET A 270 10.56 -31.93 -9.90
N ASP A 271 9.31 -31.48 -9.70
CA ASP A 271 8.11 -32.19 -10.13
C ASP A 271 7.53 -31.62 -11.45
N ALA A 272 8.29 -30.77 -12.15
CA ALA A 272 7.84 -30.16 -13.40
C ALA A 272 7.67 -31.19 -14.54
N GLU A 273 6.60 -31.06 -15.34
CA GLU A 273 6.36 -31.96 -16.49
C GLU A 273 7.47 -31.87 -17.55
N ASP A 274 7.96 -30.66 -17.86
CA ASP A 274 9.07 -30.43 -18.78
C ASP A 274 10.26 -29.76 -18.08
N HIS A 275 11.20 -30.60 -17.65
CA HIS A 275 12.45 -30.16 -17.02
C HIS A 275 13.29 -29.24 -17.91
N ARG A 276 13.18 -29.33 -19.25
CA ARG A 276 13.94 -28.46 -20.16
C ARG A 276 13.39 -27.05 -20.12
N SER A 277 12.08 -26.90 -20.32
CA SER A 277 11.41 -25.59 -20.30
C SER A 277 11.60 -24.89 -18.95
N GLU A 278 11.53 -25.65 -17.86
CA GLU A 278 11.79 -25.17 -16.50
C GLU A 278 13.22 -24.64 -16.33
N ASP A 279 14.22 -25.42 -16.75
CA ASP A 279 15.63 -25.00 -16.71
C ASP A 279 15.89 -23.76 -17.58
N GLU A 280 15.30 -23.68 -18.78
CA GLU A 280 15.44 -22.55 -19.69
C GLU A 280 14.89 -21.25 -19.08
N LYS A 281 13.74 -21.30 -18.40
CA LYS A 281 13.16 -20.15 -17.67
C LYS A 281 14.06 -19.71 -16.51
N ASN A 282 14.56 -20.66 -15.72
CA ASN A 282 15.43 -20.38 -14.58
C ASN A 282 16.78 -19.79 -15.04
N LEU A 283 17.35 -20.30 -16.13
CA LEU A 283 18.55 -19.75 -16.76
C LEU A 283 18.32 -18.34 -17.32
N ALA A 284 17.20 -18.09 -17.99
CA ALA A 284 16.87 -16.77 -18.50
C ALA A 284 16.80 -15.74 -17.35
N THR A 285 16.14 -16.10 -16.25
CA THR A 285 16.07 -15.26 -15.04
C THR A 285 17.47 -15.02 -14.46
N ALA A 286 18.31 -16.05 -14.38
CA ALA A 286 19.68 -15.95 -13.89
C ALA A 286 20.54 -15.00 -14.71
N VAL A 287 20.46 -15.07 -16.04
CA VAL A 287 21.20 -14.20 -16.96
C VAL A 287 20.76 -12.75 -16.79
N VAL A 288 19.45 -12.49 -16.71
CA VAL A 288 18.92 -11.13 -16.51
C VAL A 288 19.39 -10.53 -15.19
N VAL A 289 19.29 -11.28 -14.08
CA VAL A 289 19.79 -10.84 -12.77
C VAL A 289 21.30 -10.56 -12.83
N ARG A 290 22.08 -11.43 -13.47
CA ARG A 290 23.53 -11.27 -13.59
C ARG A 290 23.93 -10.07 -14.44
N ASN A 291 23.19 -9.80 -15.50
CA ASN A 291 23.45 -8.66 -16.39
C ASN A 291 23.17 -7.32 -15.70
N VAL A 292 22.10 -7.23 -14.89
CA VAL A 292 21.76 -6.00 -14.17
C VAL A 292 22.60 -5.83 -12.90
N PHE A 293 22.89 -6.92 -12.18
CA PHE A 293 23.68 -6.92 -10.94
C PHE A 293 24.84 -7.93 -10.99
N PRO A 294 25.99 -7.60 -11.60
CA PRO A 294 27.12 -8.52 -11.77
C PRO A 294 27.77 -8.97 -10.46
N HIS A 295 27.66 -8.17 -9.39
CA HIS A 295 28.31 -8.42 -8.11
C HIS A 295 27.49 -9.30 -7.17
N ILE A 296 26.22 -9.60 -7.50
CA ILE A 296 25.36 -10.37 -6.61
C ILE A 296 25.79 -11.84 -6.58
N ASP A 297 25.76 -12.44 -5.39
CA ASP A 297 25.98 -13.87 -5.24
C ASP A 297 24.72 -14.61 -5.70
N LEU A 298 24.81 -15.24 -6.88
CA LEU A 298 23.71 -15.93 -7.52
C LEU A 298 23.96 -17.44 -7.47
N LYS A 299 22.93 -18.19 -7.08
CA LYS A 299 22.94 -19.66 -7.03
C LYS A 299 21.71 -20.19 -7.74
N VAL A 300 21.92 -21.02 -8.75
CA VAL A 300 20.86 -21.58 -9.61
C VAL A 300 20.90 -23.09 -9.51
N LEU A 301 19.78 -23.69 -9.13
CA LEU A 301 19.58 -25.14 -9.16
C LEU A 301 18.81 -25.50 -10.42
N LEU A 302 19.50 -26.17 -11.34
CA LEU A 302 18.94 -26.73 -12.57
C LEU A 302 18.65 -28.21 -12.37
N LEU A 303 17.71 -28.75 -13.14
CA LEU A 303 17.33 -30.15 -13.09
C LEU A 303 18.30 -30.98 -13.93
N ARG A 304 18.53 -30.58 -15.19
CA ARG A 304 19.29 -31.37 -16.16
C ARG A 304 20.77 -31.03 -16.18
N ARG A 305 21.61 -32.05 -16.38
CA ARG A 305 23.06 -31.87 -16.56
C ARG A 305 23.42 -30.99 -17.77
N ASN A 306 22.70 -31.15 -18.88
CA ASN A 306 22.97 -30.41 -20.12
C ASN A 306 22.66 -28.91 -19.99
N SER A 307 21.67 -28.55 -19.18
CA SER A 307 21.32 -27.15 -18.89
C SER A 307 22.46 -26.40 -18.22
N LYS A 308 23.31 -27.09 -17.44
CA LYS A 308 24.54 -26.49 -16.89
C LYS A 308 25.52 -26.05 -17.98
N LYS A 309 25.65 -26.83 -19.06
CA LYS A 309 26.49 -26.44 -20.22
C LYS A 309 25.91 -25.23 -20.94
N LEU A 310 24.59 -25.19 -21.09
CA LEU A 310 23.87 -24.05 -21.65
C LEU A 310 24.09 -22.78 -20.81
N GLY A 311 23.99 -22.87 -19.48
CA GLY A 311 24.29 -21.75 -18.59
C GLY A 311 25.71 -21.21 -18.75
N ALA A 312 26.70 -22.09 -18.90
CA ALA A 312 28.08 -21.68 -19.17
C ALA A 312 28.23 -20.98 -20.54
N ALA A 313 27.53 -21.46 -21.57
CA ALA A 313 27.50 -20.83 -22.88
C ALA A 313 26.84 -19.43 -22.86
N LEU A 314 25.90 -19.21 -21.93
CA LEU A 314 25.25 -17.91 -21.68
C LEU A 314 26.11 -16.95 -20.81
N GLY A 315 27.35 -17.31 -20.50
CA GLY A 315 28.27 -16.48 -19.73
C GLY A 315 28.10 -16.57 -18.21
N LEU A 316 27.30 -17.53 -17.71
CA LEU A 316 27.22 -17.76 -16.27
C LEU A 316 28.45 -18.54 -15.77
N PRO A 317 29.08 -18.11 -14.66
CA PRO A 317 30.21 -18.84 -14.10
C PRO A 317 29.82 -20.27 -13.69
N PRO A 318 30.69 -21.27 -13.85
CA PRO A 318 30.38 -22.67 -13.56
C PRO A 318 30.05 -22.98 -12.08
N PHE A 319 30.37 -22.06 -11.15
CA PHE A 319 30.05 -22.13 -9.72
C PHE A 319 28.69 -21.51 -9.33
N VAL A 320 28.00 -20.90 -10.30
CA VAL A 320 26.64 -20.34 -10.12
C VAL A 320 25.60 -21.44 -10.32
N CYS A 321 25.79 -22.29 -11.34
CA CYS A 321 24.82 -23.32 -11.73
C CYS A 321 25.17 -24.70 -11.15
N TYR A 322 24.24 -25.24 -10.39
CA TYR A 322 24.22 -26.62 -9.89
C TYR A 322 23.20 -27.41 -10.70
N SER A 323 23.41 -28.72 -10.85
CA SER A 323 22.45 -29.60 -11.51
C SER A 323 22.08 -30.71 -10.55
N ASN A 324 20.78 -30.95 -10.37
CA ASN A 324 20.25 -31.97 -9.48
C ASN A 324 20.75 -33.37 -9.88
N GLN A 325 20.62 -33.73 -11.16
CA GLN A 325 21.12 -35.01 -11.70
C GLN A 325 22.62 -35.22 -11.46
N ASN A 326 23.43 -34.17 -11.51
CA ASN A 326 24.86 -34.28 -11.20
C ASN A 326 25.10 -34.54 -9.72
N LEU A 327 24.34 -33.88 -8.84
CA LEU A 327 24.47 -34.03 -7.39
C LEU A 327 24.05 -35.44 -6.95
N GLU A 328 22.90 -35.91 -7.43
CA GLU A 328 22.41 -37.28 -7.20
C GLU A 328 23.41 -38.32 -7.69
N GLY A 329 23.92 -38.15 -8.92
CA GLY A 329 24.92 -39.05 -9.48
C GLY A 329 26.22 -39.07 -8.66
N LEU A 330 26.68 -37.92 -8.16
CA LEU A 330 27.87 -37.82 -7.29
C LEU A 330 27.65 -38.52 -5.95
N LEU A 331 26.47 -38.35 -5.34
CA LEU A 331 26.12 -38.99 -4.07
C LEU A 331 26.04 -40.51 -4.22
N LEU A 332 25.41 -40.99 -5.29
CA LEU A 332 25.36 -42.42 -5.63
C LEU A 332 26.76 -43.00 -5.83
N ILE A 333 27.62 -42.32 -6.61
CA ILE A 333 29.01 -42.76 -6.82
C ILE A 333 29.78 -42.82 -5.50
N ASN A 334 29.61 -41.83 -4.62
CA ASN A 334 30.28 -41.80 -3.32
C ASN A 334 29.77 -42.92 -2.40
N HIS A 335 28.46 -43.17 -2.38
CA HIS A 335 27.89 -44.28 -1.61
C HIS A 335 28.37 -45.64 -2.13
N CYS A 336 28.51 -45.81 -3.45
CA CYS A 336 29.12 -47.02 -4.00
C CYS A 336 30.60 -47.20 -3.61
N ARG A 337 31.32 -46.11 -3.31
CA ARG A 337 32.73 -46.15 -2.87
C ARG A 337 32.87 -46.38 -1.37
N ALA A 338 31.96 -45.84 -0.59
CA ALA A 338 31.93 -45.93 0.87
C ALA A 338 30.46 -45.97 1.32
N PRO A 339 29.87 -47.17 1.48
CA PRO A 339 28.45 -47.33 1.80
C PRO A 339 28.08 -46.80 3.18
#